data_AF-A0A2S2KPL3-F1
#
_entry.id   AF-A0A2S2KPL3-F1
#
_cell.length_a   1.000
_cell.length_b   1.000
_cell.length_c   1.000
_cell.angle_alpha   90.00
_cell.angle_beta   90.00
_cell.angle_gamma   90.00
#
_symmetry.space_group_name_H-M   'P 1'
#
loop_
_entity.id
_entity.type
_entity.pdbx_description
1 polymer ?
#
loop_
_entity_poly.entity_id
_entity_poly.type
_entity_poly.pdbx_seq_one_letter_code
_entity_poly.pdbx_strand_id
1 'polypeptide(L)'
;MVYVHLDKQNGDSAAMGEKLDQISNQIGLINQKYEKLDSVLHRNTSCFFVLFCSIIVVFFVIIFSISHSNIQPLESGHFITQSLIGDSIDTWLSWKLSDSERIFHVHIINHAKTSQKNIDLIKESIMSEKIIEINDLDTHKGTSKNSSKFYKGWQGVLNEFDSLELRYNIPIRLHVHESTSDDGDILILLVDEKNSEGYSGYTRSIIDEDKNQILKSRITIYESSKLDGNRLAAITRHEMGHALGLQHSTDPDDLMYYKITTTNPFISECDVSALKSLYGGETMSKFLCEK
;
A
#
# COMPACT_ATOMS: atom_id res chain seq x y z
N MET A 1 -64.67 -68.24 -18.05
CA MET A 1 -65.94 -68.68 -17.43
C MET A 1 -65.89 -68.33 -15.95
N VAL A 2 -66.36 -67.13 -15.60
CA VAL A 2 -66.73 -66.75 -14.23
C VAL A 2 -68.03 -65.98 -14.41
N TYR A 3 -69.13 -66.63 -14.03
CA TYR A 3 -70.46 -66.06 -13.96
C TYR A 3 -70.50 -65.14 -12.74
N VAL A 4 -70.84 -63.87 -12.93
CA VAL A 4 -71.40 -63.06 -11.85
C VAL A 4 -72.82 -62.69 -12.26
N HIS A 5 -73.75 -63.25 -11.49
CA HIS A 5 -75.18 -63.08 -11.57
C HIS A 5 -75.51 -61.61 -11.28
N LEU A 6 -76.05 -60.89 -12.27
CA LEU A 6 -76.66 -59.59 -12.05
C LEU A 6 -78.07 -59.84 -11.53
N ASP A 7 -78.22 -59.78 -10.21
CA ASP A 7 -79.53 -59.73 -9.57
C ASP A 7 -80.10 -58.30 -9.66
N LYS A 8 -81.42 -58.27 -9.75
CA LYS A 8 -82.26 -57.18 -10.22
C LYS A 8 -82.53 -56.19 -9.09
N GLN A 9 -81.91 -55.00 -9.11
CA GLN A 9 -82.36 -53.84 -8.33
C GLN A 9 -82.49 -52.59 -9.21
N ASN A 10 -83.64 -52.47 -9.88
CA ASN A 10 -84.05 -51.29 -10.67
C ASN A 10 -84.49 -50.09 -9.81
N GLY A 11 -83.95 -49.93 -8.59
CA GLY A 11 -84.27 -48.82 -7.68
C GLY A 11 -83.07 -47.95 -7.27
N ASP A 12 -81.84 -48.48 -7.31
CA ASP A 12 -80.66 -47.82 -6.72
C ASP A 12 -79.76 -47.11 -7.74
N SER A 13 -79.87 -47.42 -9.03
CA SER A 13 -78.99 -46.83 -10.07
C SER A 13 -79.26 -45.35 -10.33
N ALA A 14 -80.51 -44.90 -10.26
CA ALA A 14 -80.86 -43.48 -10.43
C ALA A 14 -80.43 -42.64 -9.21
N ALA A 15 -80.63 -43.15 -8.00
CA ALA A 15 -80.19 -42.51 -6.77
C ALA A 15 -78.65 -42.43 -6.66
N MET A 16 -77.95 -43.44 -7.19
CA MET A 16 -76.49 -43.45 -7.28
C MET A 16 -75.98 -42.44 -8.32
N GLY A 17 -76.65 -42.30 -9.47
CA GLY A 17 -76.34 -41.28 -10.48
C GLY A 17 -76.48 -39.86 -9.94
N GLU A 18 -77.58 -39.56 -9.24
CA GLU A 18 -77.81 -38.25 -8.64
C GLU A 18 -76.76 -37.91 -7.56
N LYS A 19 -76.35 -38.90 -6.75
CA LYS A 19 -75.25 -38.72 -5.78
C LYS A 19 -73.91 -38.45 -6.46
N LEU A 20 -73.60 -39.11 -7.57
CA LEU A 20 -72.36 -38.87 -8.32
C LEU A 20 -72.33 -37.47 -8.93
N ASP A 21 -73.45 -36.99 -9.46
CA ASP A 21 -73.57 -35.62 -9.98
C ASP A 21 -73.45 -34.58 -8.86
N GLN A 22 -74.04 -34.83 -7.69
CA GLN A 22 -73.85 -33.97 -6.51
C GLN A 22 -72.38 -33.92 -6.07
N ILE A 23 -71.69 -35.06 -6.02
CA ILE A 23 -70.27 -35.12 -5.66
C ILE A 23 -69.40 -34.40 -6.70
N SER A 24 -69.66 -34.60 -7.99
CA SER A 24 -68.94 -33.91 -9.08
C SER A 24 -69.09 -32.39 -8.98
N ASN A 25 -70.31 -31.92 -8.75
CA ASN A 25 -70.58 -30.49 -8.53
C ASN A 25 -69.90 -29.94 -7.28
N GLN A 26 -69.86 -30.71 -6.18
CA GLN A 26 -69.13 -30.30 -4.98
C GLN A 26 -67.61 -30.21 -5.22
N ILE A 27 -67.03 -31.17 -5.94
CA ILE A 27 -65.61 -31.15 -6.32
C ILE A 27 -65.32 -29.92 -7.19
N GLY A 28 -66.18 -29.61 -8.16
CA GLY A 28 -66.07 -28.40 -8.98
C GLY A 28 -66.06 -27.11 -8.16
N LEU A 29 -66.98 -26.98 -7.20
CA LEU A 29 -67.05 -25.82 -6.31
C LEU A 29 -65.83 -25.72 -5.37
N ILE A 30 -65.30 -26.84 -4.93
CA ILE A 30 -64.09 -26.91 -4.09
C ILE A 30 -62.88 -26.44 -4.90
N ASN A 31 -62.69 -26.95 -6.13
CA ASN A 31 -61.58 -26.54 -7.00
C ASN A 31 -61.63 -25.04 -7.33
N GLN A 32 -62.82 -24.51 -7.63
CA GLN A 32 -62.99 -23.07 -7.86
C GLN A 32 -62.63 -22.24 -6.62
N LYS A 33 -62.95 -22.71 -5.41
CA LYS A 33 -62.53 -22.05 -4.16
C LYS A 33 -61.01 -22.13 -3.96
N TYR A 34 -60.38 -23.26 -4.29
CA TYR A 34 -58.92 -23.41 -4.20
C TYR A 34 -58.19 -22.45 -5.14
N GLU A 35 -58.58 -22.37 -6.42
CA GLU A 35 -57.95 -21.43 -7.37
C GLU A 35 -58.10 -19.97 -6.93
N LYS A 36 -59.28 -19.61 -6.39
CA LYS A 36 -59.51 -18.26 -5.87
C LYS A 36 -58.65 -17.99 -4.64
N LEU A 37 -58.48 -18.96 -3.74
CA LEU A 37 -57.64 -18.82 -2.55
C LEU A 37 -56.16 -18.70 -2.92
N ASP A 38 -55.70 -19.51 -3.87
CA ASP A 38 -54.32 -19.51 -4.35
C ASP A 38 -53.96 -18.18 -5.03
N SER A 39 -54.86 -17.64 -5.87
CA SER A 39 -54.66 -16.32 -6.51
C SER A 39 -54.58 -15.17 -5.50
N VAL A 40 -55.34 -15.23 -4.40
CA VAL A 40 -55.30 -14.22 -3.32
C VAL A 40 -54.03 -14.37 -2.48
N LEU A 41 -53.62 -15.60 -2.18
CA LEU A 41 -52.39 -15.88 -1.45
C LEU A 41 -51.17 -15.41 -2.24
N HIS A 42 -51.10 -15.71 -3.54
CA HIS A 42 -49.99 -15.29 -4.40
C HIS A 42 -49.94 -13.77 -4.57
N ARG A 43 -51.09 -13.09 -4.69
CA ARG A 43 -51.15 -11.62 -4.73
C ARG A 43 -50.63 -10.99 -3.44
N ASN A 44 -51.00 -11.55 -2.29
CA ASN A 44 -50.55 -11.05 -0.99
C ASN A 44 -49.06 -11.30 -0.77
N THR A 45 -48.53 -12.49 -1.08
CA THR A 45 -47.09 -12.78 -0.95
C THR A 45 -46.23 -11.93 -1.86
N SER A 46 -46.66 -11.66 -3.10
CA SER A 46 -45.96 -10.73 -3.99
C SER A 46 -45.95 -9.30 -3.45
N CYS A 47 -47.04 -8.82 -2.85
CA CYS A 47 -47.07 -7.49 -2.22
C CYS A 47 -46.12 -7.41 -1.02
N PHE A 48 -46.10 -8.43 -0.15
CA PHE A 48 -45.17 -8.48 0.99
C PHE A 48 -43.71 -8.52 0.56
N PHE A 49 -43.39 -9.25 -0.52
CA PHE A 49 -42.02 -9.32 -1.04
C PHE A 49 -41.54 -7.97 -1.58
N VAL A 50 -42.39 -7.25 -2.33
CA VAL A 50 -42.07 -5.90 -2.83
C VAL A 50 -41.85 -4.93 -1.67
N LEU A 51 -42.70 -4.98 -0.63
CA LEU A 51 -42.58 -4.13 0.56
C LEU A 51 -41.29 -4.43 1.34
N PHE A 52 -40.95 -5.71 1.50
CA PHE A 52 -39.70 -6.14 2.14
C PHE A 52 -38.46 -5.68 1.36
N CYS A 53 -38.43 -5.86 0.04
CA CYS A 53 -37.34 -5.36 -0.80
C CYS A 53 -37.19 -3.83 -0.70
N SER A 54 -38.29 -3.09 -0.68
CA SER A 54 -38.24 -1.62 -0.54
C SER A 54 -37.66 -1.17 0.80
N ILE A 55 -37.97 -1.87 1.89
CA ILE A 55 -37.38 -1.60 3.22
C ILE A 55 -35.87 -1.89 3.23
N ILE A 56 -35.45 -2.99 2.61
CA ILE A 56 -34.02 -3.34 2.50
C ILE A 56 -33.24 -2.26 1.73
N VAL A 57 -33.78 -1.77 0.61
CA VAL A 57 -33.13 -0.71 -0.17
C VAL A 57 -32.98 0.57 0.65
N VAL A 58 -34.02 0.99 1.37
CA VAL A 58 -33.95 2.16 2.25
C VAL A 58 -32.94 1.95 3.37
N PHE A 59 -32.91 0.76 3.98
CA PHE A 59 -31.96 0.43 5.04
C PHE A 59 -30.51 0.44 4.53
N PHE A 60 -30.25 -0.07 3.32
CA PHE A 60 -28.95 0.02 2.67
C PHE A 60 -28.55 1.46 2.36
N VAL A 61 -29.46 2.31 1.90
CA VAL A 61 -29.21 3.74 1.66
C VAL A 61 -28.88 4.46 2.98
N ILE A 62 -29.58 4.14 4.06
CA ILE A 62 -29.31 4.71 5.39
C ILE A 62 -27.94 4.25 5.91
N ILE A 63 -27.64 2.94 5.85
CA ILE A 63 -26.31 2.42 6.24
C ILE A 63 -25.21 3.06 5.39
N PHE A 64 -25.39 3.13 4.08
CA PHE A 64 -24.42 3.76 3.18
C PHE A 64 -24.22 5.24 3.51
N SER A 65 -25.30 5.96 3.83
CA SER A 65 -25.24 7.36 4.26
C SER A 65 -24.54 7.52 5.61
N ILE A 66 -24.80 6.62 6.57
CA ILE A 66 -24.14 6.62 7.89
C ILE A 66 -22.65 6.26 7.76
N SER A 67 -22.31 5.30 6.90
CA SER A 67 -20.92 4.95 6.55
C SER A 67 -20.21 6.11 5.85
N HIS A 68 -20.89 6.88 5.01
CA HIS A 68 -20.36 8.12 4.44
C HIS A 68 -20.20 9.24 5.48
N SER A 69 -21.12 9.37 6.44
CA SER A 69 -21.06 10.42 7.47
C SER A 69 -20.06 10.12 8.60
N ASN A 70 -19.62 8.87 8.76
CA ASN A 70 -18.55 8.48 9.69
C ASN A 70 -17.15 8.58 9.07
N ILE A 71 -17.05 8.98 7.80
CA ILE A 71 -15.82 9.60 7.32
C ILE A 71 -15.86 11.00 7.89
N GLN A 72 -15.33 11.18 9.10
CA GLN A 72 -14.86 12.52 9.44
C GLN A 72 -13.90 12.90 8.30
N PRO A 73 -14.15 13.99 7.56
CA PRO A 73 -13.11 14.49 6.70
C PRO A 73 -11.92 14.70 7.63
N LEU A 74 -10.77 14.08 7.30
CA LEU A 74 -9.51 14.59 7.84
C LEU A 74 -9.61 16.10 7.65
N GLU A 75 -9.55 16.86 8.74
CA GLU A 75 -9.39 18.31 8.62
C GLU A 75 -8.33 18.52 7.57
N SER A 76 -8.63 19.34 6.56
CA SER A 76 -7.78 19.60 5.42
C SER A 76 -6.54 20.37 5.89
N GLY A 77 -5.65 19.70 6.61
CA GLY A 77 -4.23 20.03 6.65
C GLY A 77 -3.69 19.83 5.25
N HIS A 78 -2.87 20.77 4.81
CA HIS A 78 -2.34 20.81 3.45
C HIS A 78 -1.34 19.65 3.23
N PHE A 79 -1.85 18.45 2.93
CA PHE A 79 -1.03 17.31 2.53
C PHE A 79 -0.72 17.42 1.05
N ILE A 80 0.53 17.74 0.71
CA ILE A 80 1.02 17.74 -0.67
C ILE A 80 1.80 16.46 -0.92
N THR A 81 1.72 15.98 -2.16
CA THR A 81 2.72 15.04 -2.68
C THR A 81 3.88 15.88 -3.22
N GLN A 82 5.02 15.86 -2.55
CA GLN A 82 6.18 16.56 -3.04
C GLN A 82 7.01 15.65 -3.92
N SER A 83 7.12 16.07 -5.18
CA SER A 83 7.96 15.42 -6.17
C SER A 83 9.40 15.89 -6.02
N LEU A 84 10.32 15.00 -5.66
CA LEU A 84 11.74 15.30 -5.54
C LEU A 84 12.43 15.25 -6.92
N ILE A 85 11.95 16.05 -7.89
CA ILE A 85 12.43 16.06 -9.30
C ILE A 85 13.39 17.23 -9.53
N GLY A 86 14.59 16.94 -10.06
CA GLY A 86 15.54 17.96 -10.55
C GLY A 86 16.64 18.39 -9.56
N ASP A 87 17.51 19.30 -10.01
CA ASP A 87 18.75 19.72 -9.31
C ASP A 87 18.53 20.57 -8.04
N SER A 88 17.28 20.89 -7.69
CA SER A 88 16.93 21.71 -6.54
C SER A 88 15.55 21.34 -5.98
N ILE A 89 15.56 20.67 -4.84
CA ILE A 89 14.38 20.49 -3.99
C ILE A 89 14.57 21.47 -2.83
N ASP A 90 13.80 22.55 -2.80
CA ASP A 90 13.90 23.60 -1.76
C ASP A 90 13.15 23.22 -0.47
N THR A 91 13.30 22.00 0.04
CA THR A 91 12.62 21.60 1.30
C THR A 91 13.45 20.66 2.16
N TRP A 92 13.74 21.10 3.39
CA TRP A 92 14.43 20.36 4.46
C TRP A 92 13.39 19.63 5.32
N LEU A 93 13.00 18.43 4.89
CA LEU A 93 11.94 17.66 5.56
C LEU A 93 12.55 16.46 6.28
N SER A 94 12.16 16.27 7.53
CA SER A 94 12.55 15.12 8.33
C SER A 94 11.33 14.32 8.73
N TRP A 95 11.54 13.04 9.06
CA TRP A 95 10.57 12.33 9.87
C TRP A 95 10.56 12.93 11.29
N LYS A 96 9.39 12.93 11.95
CA LYS A 96 9.23 13.38 13.34
C LYS A 96 8.44 12.33 14.11
N LEU A 97 9.06 11.19 14.36
CA LEU A 97 8.38 10.07 15.01
C LEU A 97 7.98 10.45 16.44
N SER A 98 6.76 10.15 16.84
CA SER A 98 6.32 10.36 18.24
C SER A 98 6.96 9.35 19.20
N ASP A 99 7.39 8.20 18.68
CA ASP A 99 7.99 7.09 19.40
C ASP A 99 9.28 6.67 18.69
N SER A 100 10.42 6.83 19.35
CA SER A 100 11.75 6.44 18.83
C SER A 100 11.91 4.91 18.76
N GLU A 101 11.10 4.17 19.52
CA GLU A 101 11.17 2.73 19.61
C GLU A 101 10.36 2.02 18.51
N ARG A 102 9.55 2.78 17.77
CA ARG A 102 8.64 2.27 16.74
C ARG A 102 9.41 1.56 15.62
N ILE A 103 8.95 0.37 15.26
CA ILE A 103 9.42 -0.33 14.06
C ILE A 103 8.98 0.45 12.82
N PHE A 104 9.95 0.78 11.97
CA PHE A 104 9.75 1.54 10.75
C PHE A 104 9.77 0.60 9.55
N HIS A 105 8.63 0.47 8.88
CA HIS A 105 8.40 -0.55 7.87
C HIS A 105 8.80 -0.06 6.48
N VAL A 106 9.70 -0.79 5.82
CA VAL A 106 10.09 -0.58 4.43
C VAL A 106 9.56 -1.75 3.61
N HIS A 107 8.52 -1.49 2.81
CA HIS A 107 7.88 -2.52 1.99
C HIS A 107 8.46 -2.50 0.59
N ILE A 108 8.83 -3.67 0.07
CA ILE A 108 9.27 -3.84 -1.31
C ILE A 108 8.14 -4.51 -2.10
N ILE A 109 7.61 -3.84 -3.13
CA ILE A 109 6.65 -4.43 -4.06
C ILE A 109 7.32 -4.68 -5.42
N ASN A 110 7.40 -5.95 -5.79
CA ASN A 110 8.16 -6.42 -6.94
C ASN A 110 7.28 -6.63 -8.19
N HIS A 111 6.86 -5.54 -8.86
CA HIS A 111 6.07 -5.64 -10.10
C HIS A 111 6.90 -6.11 -11.30
N ALA A 112 8.17 -5.72 -11.34
CA ALA A 112 9.15 -6.07 -12.38
C ALA A 112 9.59 -7.54 -12.39
N LYS A 113 9.18 -8.36 -11.41
CA LYS A 113 9.71 -9.73 -11.22
C LYS A 113 11.24 -9.76 -11.14
N THR A 114 11.82 -8.74 -10.51
CA THR A 114 13.26 -8.66 -10.21
C THR A 114 13.68 -9.90 -9.42
N SER A 115 14.84 -10.47 -9.77
CA SER A 115 15.32 -11.72 -9.17
C SER A 115 15.54 -11.61 -7.66
N GLN A 116 15.38 -12.73 -6.92
CA GLN A 116 15.59 -12.73 -5.46
C GLN A 116 16.97 -12.23 -5.06
N LYS A 117 18.02 -12.61 -5.80
CA LYS A 117 19.38 -12.10 -5.59
C LYS A 117 19.44 -10.57 -5.61
N ASN A 118 18.72 -9.95 -6.53
CA ASN A 118 18.67 -8.49 -6.64
C ASN A 118 17.82 -7.88 -5.52
N ILE A 119 16.72 -8.53 -5.11
CA ILE A 119 15.94 -8.11 -3.94
C ILE A 119 16.79 -8.17 -2.66
N ASP A 120 17.62 -9.19 -2.51
CA ASP A 120 18.50 -9.33 -1.36
C ASP A 120 19.57 -8.22 -1.35
N LEU A 121 20.04 -7.78 -2.52
CA LEU A 121 20.93 -6.61 -2.62
C LEU A 121 20.25 -5.30 -2.24
N ILE A 122 18.96 -5.11 -2.57
CA ILE A 122 18.16 -3.98 -2.08
C ILE A 122 18.10 -4.03 -0.56
N LYS A 123 17.72 -5.18 0.02
CA LYS A 123 17.67 -5.39 1.47
C LYS A 123 19.03 -5.11 2.11
N GLU A 124 20.13 -5.62 1.56
CA GLU A 124 21.49 -5.37 2.06
C GLU A 124 21.86 -3.88 1.99
N SER A 125 21.48 -3.16 0.93
CA SER A 125 21.78 -1.74 0.78
C SER A 125 21.08 -0.86 1.82
N ILE A 126 20.05 -1.39 2.49
CA ILE A 126 19.33 -0.70 3.56
C ILE A 126 19.77 -1.26 4.93
N MET A 127 19.77 -2.58 5.09
CA MET A 127 19.93 -3.24 6.40
C MET A 127 21.39 -3.52 6.79
N SER A 128 22.37 -3.34 5.90
CA SER A 128 23.76 -3.63 6.26
C SER A 128 24.32 -2.61 7.26
N GLU A 129 24.87 -3.14 8.35
CA GLU A 129 25.60 -2.35 9.36
C GLU A 129 27.11 -2.25 9.08
N LYS A 130 27.56 -2.78 7.94
CA LYS A 130 28.98 -2.87 7.62
C LYS A 130 29.55 -1.49 7.29
N ILE A 131 30.62 -1.13 8.00
CA ILE A 131 31.48 0.02 7.70
C ILE A 131 32.66 -0.45 6.85
N ILE A 132 33.06 0.39 5.90
CA ILE A 132 34.19 0.19 4.99
C ILE A 132 35.09 1.41 5.12
N GLU A 133 36.39 1.19 5.28
CA GLU A 133 37.38 2.27 5.21
C GLU A 133 38.01 2.28 3.81
N ILE A 134 37.98 3.44 3.17
CA ILE A 134 38.55 3.62 1.83
C ILE A 134 39.62 4.70 1.93
N ASN A 135 40.76 4.48 1.29
CA ASN A 135 41.84 5.45 1.27
C ASN A 135 41.40 6.74 0.55
N ASP A 136 41.74 7.89 1.10
CA ASP A 136 41.34 9.19 0.53
C ASP A 136 41.93 9.45 -0.86
N LEU A 137 43.02 8.76 -1.21
CA LEU A 137 43.58 8.78 -2.56
C LEU A 137 42.61 8.17 -3.58
N ASP A 138 41.87 7.12 -3.18
CA ASP A 138 40.95 6.38 -4.05
C ASP A 138 39.59 7.07 -4.20
N THR A 139 39.32 8.08 -3.37
CA THR A 139 38.09 8.89 -3.38
C THR A 139 38.32 10.32 -3.85
N HIS A 140 39.55 10.66 -4.26
CA HIS A 140 39.99 12.02 -4.61
C HIS A 140 39.82 13.07 -3.48
N LYS A 141 39.62 12.63 -2.22
CA LYS A 141 39.32 13.50 -1.07
C LYS A 141 40.52 13.81 -0.18
N GLY A 142 41.75 13.45 -0.57
CA GLY A 142 42.91 13.77 0.26
C GLY A 142 44.19 13.01 -0.07
N THR A 143 45.06 12.90 0.93
CA THR A 143 46.37 12.25 0.79
C THR A 143 46.30 10.76 1.15
N SER A 144 47.24 9.97 0.64
CA SER A 144 47.28 8.51 0.82
C SER A 144 47.43 8.01 2.27
N LYS A 145 47.62 8.92 3.23
CA LYS A 145 47.77 8.61 4.66
C LYS A 145 46.44 8.62 5.42
N ASN A 146 45.39 9.16 4.82
CA ASN A 146 44.08 9.28 5.43
C ASN A 146 43.11 8.29 4.78
N SER A 147 42.12 7.86 5.55
CA SER A 147 40.98 7.09 5.06
C SER A 147 39.68 7.78 5.46
N SER A 148 38.65 7.56 4.65
CA SER A 148 37.27 7.94 4.94
C SER A 148 36.44 6.72 5.24
N LYS A 149 35.49 6.88 6.16
CA LYS A 149 34.53 5.84 6.49
C LYS A 149 33.34 5.90 5.55
N PHE A 150 32.87 4.73 5.14
CA PHE A 150 31.71 4.57 4.29
C PHE A 150 30.81 3.46 4.85
N TYR A 151 29.51 3.59 4.66
CA TYR A 151 28.53 2.63 5.16
C TYR A 151 27.90 1.87 3.99
N LYS A 152 27.89 0.53 4.09
CA LYS A 152 27.30 -0.34 3.06
C LYS A 152 25.77 -0.27 3.07
N GLY A 153 25.14 0.11 4.18
CA GLY A 153 23.70 0.31 4.26
C GLY A 153 23.29 1.33 5.32
N TRP A 154 22.05 1.81 5.20
CA TRP A 154 21.50 2.87 6.04
C TRP A 154 21.33 2.46 7.51
N GLN A 155 21.08 1.19 7.82
CA GLN A 155 20.99 0.71 9.20
C GLN A 155 22.29 0.98 9.97
N GLY A 156 23.46 0.80 9.34
CA GLY A 156 24.74 1.12 9.96
C GLY A 156 24.88 2.59 10.33
N VAL A 157 24.36 3.48 9.47
CA VAL A 157 24.31 4.92 9.73
C VAL A 157 23.33 5.22 10.86
N LEU A 158 22.10 4.70 10.78
CA LEU A 158 21.02 4.96 11.73
C LEU A 158 21.36 4.49 13.15
N ASN A 159 22.12 3.40 13.30
CA ASN A 159 22.58 2.92 14.60
C ASN A 159 23.47 3.94 15.33
N GLU A 160 24.15 4.84 14.62
CA GLU A 160 24.95 5.90 15.27
C GLU A 160 24.08 6.94 15.98
N PHE A 161 22.80 7.04 15.61
CA PHE A 161 21.86 8.02 16.15
C PHE A 161 21.14 7.54 17.40
N ASP A 162 21.21 6.25 17.74
CA ASP A 162 20.51 5.65 18.89
C ASP A 162 20.91 6.28 20.23
N SER A 163 22.12 6.81 20.31
CA SER A 163 22.65 7.46 21.52
C SER A 163 22.69 8.99 21.43
N LEU A 164 22.24 9.58 20.32
CA LEU A 164 22.31 11.02 20.10
C LEU A 164 21.03 11.72 20.54
N GLU A 165 21.18 12.81 21.29
CA GLU A 165 20.08 13.72 21.58
C GLU A 165 19.81 14.59 20.34
N LEU A 166 18.81 14.21 19.55
CA LEU A 166 18.34 14.95 18.38
C LEU A 166 17.06 15.72 18.69
N ARG A 167 16.77 16.74 17.89
CA ARG A 167 15.51 17.51 18.00
C ARG A 167 14.31 16.71 17.49
N TYR A 168 14.51 15.87 16.48
CA TYR A 168 13.49 15.03 15.88
C TYR A 168 13.91 13.57 15.92
N ASN A 169 12.95 12.69 16.22
CA ASN A 169 13.19 11.24 16.23
C ASN A 169 13.33 10.70 14.81
N ILE A 170 14.46 10.04 14.56
CA ILE A 170 14.82 9.39 13.30
C ILE A 170 14.38 7.91 13.30
N PRO A 171 13.96 7.34 12.15
CA PRO A 171 13.59 5.92 12.07
C PRO A 171 14.82 5.01 12.17
N ILE A 172 15.22 4.63 13.38
CA ILE A 172 16.39 3.78 13.62
C ILE A 172 16.10 2.31 13.31
N ARG A 173 14.92 1.81 13.70
CA ARG A 173 14.58 0.38 13.65
C ARG A 173 13.87 0.02 12.36
N LEU A 174 14.64 -0.30 11.34
CA LEU A 174 14.09 -0.65 10.04
C LEU A 174 13.63 -2.12 10.02
N HIS A 175 12.47 -2.37 9.42
CA HIS A 175 12.02 -3.70 9.04
C HIS A 175 11.73 -3.72 7.54
N VAL A 176 12.67 -4.29 6.77
CA VAL A 176 12.60 -4.36 5.30
C VAL A 176 12.12 -5.74 4.87
N HIS A 177 11.01 -5.81 4.15
CA HIS A 177 10.50 -7.06 3.61
C HIS A 177 9.71 -6.86 2.31
N GLU A 178 9.53 -7.94 1.57
CA GLU A 178 8.65 -7.94 0.40
C GLU A 178 7.20 -7.99 0.85
N SER A 179 6.36 -7.17 0.25
CA SER A 179 4.94 -7.08 0.59
C SER A 179 4.10 -6.89 -0.67
N THR A 180 2.81 -7.23 -0.55
CA THR A 180 1.80 -6.85 -1.54
C THR A 180 0.97 -5.65 -1.09
N SER A 181 1.17 -5.21 0.16
CA SER A 181 0.50 -4.08 0.77
C SER A 181 1.34 -2.81 0.64
N ASP A 182 0.66 -1.69 0.40
CA ASP A 182 1.26 -0.37 0.23
C ASP A 182 1.26 0.46 1.53
N ASP A 183 0.95 -0.16 2.68
CA ASP A 183 0.83 0.46 4.00
C ASP A 183 2.17 0.73 4.72
N GLY A 184 3.31 0.28 4.18
CA GLY A 184 4.64 0.58 4.74
C GLY A 184 4.94 2.09 4.84
N ASP A 185 5.82 2.47 5.76
CA ASP A 185 6.25 3.86 5.96
C ASP A 185 7.05 4.36 4.75
N ILE A 186 7.93 3.51 4.24
CA ILE A 186 8.60 3.67 2.94
C ILE A 186 8.19 2.53 2.02
N LEU A 187 7.75 2.87 0.81
CA LEU A 187 7.40 1.91 -0.22
C LEU A 187 8.46 1.90 -1.33
N ILE A 188 9.10 0.77 -1.57
CA ILE A 188 10.00 0.55 -2.71
C ILE A 188 9.25 -0.21 -3.79
N LEU A 189 8.95 0.46 -4.89
CA LEU A 189 8.28 -0.10 -6.05
C LEU A 189 9.31 -0.43 -7.13
N LEU A 190 9.35 -1.69 -7.54
CA LEU A 190 10.24 -2.17 -8.60
C LEU A 190 9.45 -2.35 -9.89
N VAL A 191 9.80 -1.60 -10.93
CA VAL A 191 9.05 -1.53 -12.19
C VAL A 191 9.98 -1.76 -13.39
N ASP A 192 9.42 -2.25 -14.49
CA ASP A 192 10.19 -2.55 -15.72
C ASP A 192 10.02 -1.50 -16.81
N GLU A 193 9.08 -0.59 -16.59
CA GLU A 193 8.85 0.60 -17.39
C GLU A 193 10.06 1.51 -17.34
N LYS A 194 10.33 2.16 -18.47
CA LYS A 194 11.25 3.29 -18.53
C LYS A 194 10.56 4.53 -18.02
N ASN A 195 11.28 5.31 -17.24
CA ASN A 195 10.86 6.67 -16.97
C ASN A 195 11.06 7.54 -18.24
N SER A 196 10.08 8.36 -18.60
CA SER A 196 10.12 9.22 -19.80
C SER A 196 11.21 10.29 -19.77
N GLU A 197 11.66 10.66 -18.57
CA GLU A 197 12.69 11.69 -18.32
C GLU A 197 14.08 11.06 -18.13
N GLY A 198 14.17 9.73 -18.16
CA GLY A 198 15.45 8.99 -18.11
C GLY A 198 15.95 8.63 -16.71
N TYR A 199 15.14 8.82 -15.67
CA TYR A 199 15.50 8.44 -14.30
C TYR A 199 15.62 6.92 -14.12
N SER A 200 16.64 6.49 -13.36
CA SER A 200 16.81 5.08 -12.95
C SER A 200 16.18 4.78 -11.58
N GLY A 201 16.04 5.80 -10.74
CA GLY A 201 15.38 5.77 -9.44
C GLY A 201 14.66 7.10 -9.22
N TYR A 202 13.65 7.09 -8.34
CA TYR A 202 12.92 8.29 -8.03
C TYR A 202 12.19 8.19 -6.69
N THR A 203 12.31 9.21 -5.85
CA THR A 203 11.64 9.29 -4.56
C THR A 203 10.58 10.38 -4.54
N ARG A 204 9.41 10.08 -3.97
CA ARG A 204 8.32 11.03 -3.70
C ARG A 204 7.84 10.86 -2.27
N SER A 205 7.60 11.97 -1.59
CA SER A 205 7.11 11.95 -0.21
C SER A 205 5.75 12.64 -0.09
N ILE A 206 4.93 12.12 0.83
CA ILE A 206 3.73 12.78 1.33
C ILE A 206 4.17 13.56 2.56
N ILE A 207 3.86 14.85 2.57
CA ILE A 207 4.38 15.80 3.56
C ILE A 207 3.23 16.49 4.28
N ASP A 208 3.46 16.83 5.54
CA ASP A 208 2.65 17.78 6.31
C ASP A 208 3.43 19.10 6.32
N GLU A 209 3.02 20.06 5.47
CA GLU A 209 3.71 21.35 5.32
C GLU A 209 3.67 22.16 6.62
N ASP A 210 2.52 22.18 7.30
CA ASP A 210 2.33 22.94 8.53
C ASP A 210 3.31 22.50 9.62
N LYS A 211 3.57 21.18 9.70
CA LYS A 211 4.53 20.60 10.64
C LYS A 211 5.91 20.40 10.04
N ASN A 212 6.13 20.72 8.77
CA ASN A 212 7.37 20.50 8.02
C ASN A 212 7.95 19.09 8.29
N GLN A 213 7.17 18.05 8.01
CA GLN A 213 7.54 16.66 8.27
C GLN A 213 7.12 15.71 7.15
N ILE A 214 7.88 14.63 7.01
CA ILE A 214 7.54 13.50 6.14
C ILE A 214 6.53 12.60 6.86
N LEU A 215 5.47 12.21 6.14
CA LEU A 215 4.46 11.26 6.61
C LEU A 215 4.57 9.89 5.94
N LYS A 216 5.02 9.85 4.68
CA LYS A 216 5.19 8.65 3.88
C LYS A 216 6.18 8.91 2.76
N SER A 217 7.00 7.93 2.38
CA SER A 217 7.85 8.03 1.18
C SER A 217 7.63 6.85 0.24
N ARG A 218 7.78 7.11 -1.06
CA ARG A 218 7.70 6.11 -2.13
C ARG A 218 8.93 6.25 -3.02
N ILE A 219 9.70 5.19 -3.11
CA ILE A 219 10.81 5.00 -4.02
C ILE A 219 10.30 4.17 -5.20
N THR A 220 10.58 4.60 -6.42
CA THR A 220 10.35 3.83 -7.65
C THR A 220 11.69 3.57 -8.32
N ILE A 221 12.03 2.30 -8.54
CA ILE A 221 13.24 1.92 -9.29
C ILE A 221 12.80 1.39 -10.64
N TYR A 222 13.24 2.07 -11.70
CA TYR A 222 12.87 1.79 -13.08
C TYR A 222 13.78 0.76 -13.73
N GLU A 223 13.23 0.01 -14.68
CA GLU A 223 13.91 -1.10 -15.37
C GLU A 223 14.62 -2.07 -14.41
N SER A 224 14.06 -2.30 -13.23
CA SER A 224 14.76 -2.95 -12.12
C SER A 224 15.13 -4.41 -12.40
N SER A 225 14.43 -5.12 -13.30
CA SER A 225 14.82 -6.46 -13.74
C SER A 225 16.08 -6.48 -14.63
N LYS A 226 16.41 -5.34 -15.27
CA LYS A 226 17.52 -5.20 -16.22
C LYS A 226 18.78 -4.60 -15.60
N LEU A 227 18.65 -3.97 -14.44
CA LEU A 227 19.79 -3.41 -13.71
C LEU A 227 20.69 -4.53 -13.19
N ASP A 228 22.01 -4.32 -13.29
CA ASP A 228 22.96 -5.14 -12.55
C ASP A 228 22.85 -4.84 -11.04
N GLY A 229 23.28 -5.80 -10.22
CA GLY A 229 23.12 -5.73 -8.77
C GLY A 229 23.84 -4.55 -8.12
N ASN A 230 25.00 -4.12 -8.65
CA ASN A 230 25.74 -2.99 -8.07
C ASN A 230 25.00 -1.68 -8.32
N ARG A 231 24.51 -1.49 -9.55
CA ARG A 231 23.73 -0.31 -9.91
C ARG A 231 22.40 -0.26 -9.16
N LEU A 232 21.72 -1.39 -8.99
CA LEU A 232 20.49 -1.47 -8.20
C LEU A 232 20.74 -1.09 -6.74
N ALA A 233 21.82 -1.61 -6.13
CA ALA A 233 22.19 -1.27 -4.76
C ALA A 233 22.54 0.22 -4.62
N ALA A 234 23.28 0.79 -5.56
CA ALA A 234 23.64 2.21 -5.56
C ALA A 234 22.39 3.11 -5.62
N ILE A 235 21.48 2.84 -6.57
CA ILE A 235 20.20 3.57 -6.68
C ILE A 235 19.40 3.42 -5.40
N THR A 236 19.30 2.22 -4.83
CA THR A 236 18.55 1.99 -3.60
C THR A 236 19.11 2.83 -2.44
N ARG A 237 20.43 2.92 -2.27
CA ARG A 237 21.02 3.76 -1.20
C ARG A 237 20.70 5.24 -1.43
N HIS A 238 20.87 5.73 -2.65
CA HIS A 238 20.61 7.13 -3.00
C HIS A 238 19.15 7.52 -2.73
N GLU A 239 18.20 6.75 -3.27
CA GLU A 239 16.78 7.01 -3.09
C GLU A 239 16.32 6.83 -1.64
N MET A 240 16.93 5.89 -0.90
CA MET A 240 16.67 5.76 0.53
C MET A 240 17.17 6.98 1.31
N GLY A 241 18.28 7.61 0.91
CA GLY A 241 18.72 8.89 1.47
C GLY A 241 17.66 9.98 1.32
N HIS A 242 17.08 10.11 0.13
CA HIS A 242 15.94 11.00 -0.10
C HIS A 242 14.72 10.63 0.73
N ALA A 243 14.40 9.34 0.85
CA ALA A 243 13.27 8.88 1.64
C ALA A 243 13.43 9.17 3.14
N LEU A 244 14.66 9.28 3.64
CA LEU A 244 15.03 9.72 4.99
C LEU A 244 15.07 11.25 5.13
N GLY A 245 14.98 11.99 4.03
CA GLY A 245 14.92 13.46 4.01
C GLY A 245 16.18 14.16 3.51
N LEU A 246 17.22 13.43 3.12
CA LEU A 246 18.42 14.05 2.54
C LEU A 246 18.14 14.62 1.16
N GLN A 247 18.83 15.71 0.84
CA GLN A 247 18.83 16.30 -0.49
C GLN A 247 20.05 15.85 -1.28
N HIS A 248 20.26 16.44 -2.46
CA HIS A 248 21.49 16.19 -3.19
C HIS A 248 22.69 16.84 -2.51
N SER A 249 23.79 16.08 -2.47
CA SER A 249 25.13 16.61 -2.19
C SER A 249 25.59 17.52 -3.34
N THR A 250 26.43 18.50 -3.04
CA THR A 250 27.13 19.31 -4.04
C THR A 250 28.39 18.64 -4.60
N ASP A 251 28.84 17.54 -3.98
CA ASP A 251 30.09 16.85 -4.34
C ASP A 251 29.81 15.74 -5.38
N PRO A 252 30.41 15.82 -6.59
CA PRO A 252 30.18 14.84 -7.65
C PRO A 252 30.67 13.42 -7.36
N ASP A 253 31.53 13.24 -6.36
CA ASP A 253 32.05 11.93 -5.95
C ASP A 253 31.27 11.32 -4.77
N ASP A 254 30.24 12.01 -4.29
CA ASP A 254 29.37 11.56 -3.21
C ASP A 254 28.17 10.73 -3.71
N LEU A 255 27.68 9.80 -2.88
CA LEU A 255 26.53 8.96 -3.21
C LEU A 255 25.28 9.81 -3.46
N MET A 256 25.07 10.86 -2.67
CA MET A 256 23.89 11.72 -2.77
C MET A 256 24.04 12.81 -3.84
N TYR A 257 25.08 12.80 -4.68
CA TYR A 257 25.10 13.67 -5.85
C TYR A 257 23.94 13.36 -6.81
N TYR A 258 23.37 14.38 -7.46
CA TYR A 258 22.19 14.25 -8.33
C TYR A 258 22.34 13.21 -9.47
N LYS A 259 23.58 12.83 -9.78
CA LYS A 259 23.90 11.74 -10.69
C LYS A 259 24.95 10.83 -10.05
N ILE A 260 24.62 9.56 -9.85
CA ILE A 260 25.58 8.59 -9.30
C ILE A 260 26.70 8.32 -10.33
N THR A 261 27.82 9.02 -10.20
CA THR A 261 29.04 8.83 -11.01
C THR A 261 30.23 8.30 -10.21
N THR A 262 30.11 8.29 -8.88
CA THR A 262 31.15 7.79 -7.98
C THR A 262 31.47 6.31 -8.20
N THR A 263 32.74 5.97 -8.04
CA THR A 263 33.23 4.58 -8.07
C THR A 263 32.88 3.81 -6.79
N ASN A 264 32.58 4.54 -5.71
CA ASN A 264 32.26 3.99 -4.39
C ASN A 264 30.87 4.48 -3.94
N PRO A 265 29.77 3.92 -4.48
CA PRO A 265 28.40 4.35 -4.17
C PRO A 265 27.92 3.80 -2.81
N PHE A 266 28.63 4.20 -1.76
CA PHE A 266 28.35 3.93 -0.36
C PHE A 266 28.08 5.24 0.36
N ILE A 267 27.39 5.16 1.50
CA ILE A 267 26.99 6.35 2.26
C ILE A 267 28.23 6.93 2.92
N SER A 268 28.48 8.23 2.75
CA SER A 268 29.69 8.90 3.22
C SER A 268 29.52 9.52 4.61
N GLU A 269 30.61 9.88 5.27
CA GLU A 269 30.56 10.68 6.52
C GLU A 269 29.87 12.04 6.31
N CYS A 270 29.87 12.57 5.09
CA CYS A 270 29.15 13.80 4.76
C CYS A 270 27.64 13.56 4.82
N ASP A 271 27.15 12.45 4.25
CA ASP A 271 25.73 12.08 4.31
C ASP A 271 25.27 11.90 5.76
N VAL A 272 26.08 11.25 6.60
CA VAL A 272 25.80 11.07 8.03
C VAL A 272 25.71 12.42 8.74
N SER A 273 26.62 13.34 8.44
CA SER A 273 26.64 14.68 9.02
C SER A 273 25.43 15.51 8.60
N ALA A 274 25.05 15.44 7.32
CA ALA A 274 23.86 16.10 6.80
C ALA A 274 22.59 15.57 7.47
N LEU A 275 22.49 14.25 7.66
CA LEU A 275 21.37 13.62 8.36
C LEU A 275 21.31 14.07 9.83
N LYS A 276 22.45 14.18 10.49
CA LYS A 276 22.55 14.69 11.86
C LYS A 276 22.10 16.14 11.99
N SER A 277 22.51 17.02 11.09
CA SER A 277 22.04 18.40 11.06
C SER A 277 20.54 18.49 10.81
N LEU A 278 20.02 17.71 9.84
CA LEU A 278 18.58 17.66 9.54
C LEU A 278 17.74 17.27 10.76
N TYR A 279 18.10 16.18 11.44
CA TYR A 279 17.37 15.70 12.62
C TYR A 279 17.71 16.47 13.91
N GLY A 280 18.83 17.21 13.92
CA GLY A 280 19.13 18.27 14.88
C GLY A 280 18.25 19.53 14.72
N GLY A 281 17.53 19.63 13.60
CA GLY A 281 16.59 20.71 13.31
C GLY A 281 17.19 21.90 12.56
N GLU A 282 18.35 21.71 11.92
CA GLU A 282 18.92 22.68 11.01
C GLU A 282 18.15 22.69 9.68
N THR A 283 18.07 23.86 9.04
CA THR A 283 17.41 24.05 7.75
C THR A 283 18.47 24.21 6.66
N MET A 284 18.60 23.23 5.76
CA MET A 284 19.58 23.25 4.67
C MET A 284 18.87 23.05 3.32
N SER A 285 19.12 23.95 2.35
CA SER A 285 18.59 23.85 0.98
C SER A 285 19.50 23.10 0.01
N LYS A 286 20.76 22.86 0.41
CA LYS A 286 21.78 21.92 -0.10
C LYS A 286 22.80 21.71 1.02
N PHE A 287 23.43 20.54 1.09
CA PHE A 287 24.56 20.34 2.02
C PHE A 287 25.88 20.29 1.27
N LEU A 288 26.87 20.98 1.85
CA LEU A 288 28.20 21.13 1.30
C LEU A 288 29.09 20.01 1.83
N CYS A 289 29.53 19.12 0.96
CA CYS A 289 30.52 18.11 1.30
C CYS A 289 31.92 18.63 0.97
N GLU A 290 32.56 19.25 1.97
CA GLU A 290 33.98 19.58 1.94
C GLU A 290 34.72 18.67 2.93
N LYS A 291 35.94 18.27 2.56
CA LYS A 291 36.87 17.60 3.47
C LYS A 291 38.07 18.50 3.74
#